data_AF-B9DMT4-F1
#
_entry.id   AF-B9DMT4-F1
#
_cell.length_a   1.000
_cell.length_b   1.000
_cell.length_c   1.000
_cell.angle_alpha   90.00
_cell.angle_beta   90.00
_cell.angle_gamma   90.00
#
_symmetry.space_group_name_H-M   'P 1'
#
loop_
_entity.id
_entity.type
_entity.pdbx_description
1 polymer ?
#
loop_
_entity_poly.entity_id
_entity_poly.type
_entity_poly.pdbx_seq_one_letter_code
_entity_poly.pdbx_strand_id
1 'polypeptide(L)'
;MADKDNKMSHSEAGKLGGEKTSKEFDKDHYQEIGREGGEKTASEKGKEFYEEIGKEGGEKTASEHDREYYEEIGKKGGDATAKEKGKEFYEDIGRKGGEGNSKYEK
;
A
#
# COMPACT_ATOMS: atom_id res chain seq x y z
N MET A 1 51.17 -10.24 20.65
CA MET A 1 50.09 -9.73 19.79
C MET A 1 48.79 -10.29 20.34
N ALA A 2 47.86 -9.45 20.79
CA ALA A 2 46.57 -9.92 21.32
C ALA A 2 45.57 -10.02 20.16
N ASP A 3 45.03 -11.21 19.96
CA ASP A 3 43.96 -11.52 19.03
C ASP A 3 42.80 -10.53 19.20
N LYS A 4 42.61 -9.67 18.20
CA LYS A 4 41.37 -8.89 18.09
C LYS A 4 40.26 -9.89 17.85
N ASP A 5 39.47 -10.10 18.89
CA ASP A 5 38.20 -10.82 18.90
C ASP A 5 37.53 -10.80 17.52
N ASN A 6 37.40 -11.97 16.91
CA ASN A 6 36.56 -12.23 15.74
C ASN A 6 35.07 -12.16 16.18
N LYS A 7 34.67 -10.96 16.64
CA LYS A 7 33.33 -10.67 17.13
C LYS A 7 32.51 -10.23 15.94
N MET A 8 31.63 -11.12 15.47
CA MET A 8 30.67 -10.83 14.42
C MET A 8 29.88 -9.56 14.75
N SER A 9 29.71 -8.67 13.78
CA SER A 9 28.93 -7.44 13.94
C SER A 9 27.44 -7.76 14.11
N HIS A 10 26.71 -6.88 14.80
CA HIS A 10 25.25 -6.98 14.92
C HIS A 10 24.55 -7.04 13.56
N SER A 11 25.08 -6.31 12.56
CA SER A 11 24.56 -6.33 11.20
C SER A 11 24.81 -7.69 10.51
N GLU A 12 25.98 -8.28 10.72
CA GLU A 12 26.34 -9.60 10.18
C GLU A 12 25.50 -10.71 10.82
N ALA A 13 25.28 -10.63 12.13
CA ALA A 13 24.42 -11.56 12.85
C ALA A 13 22.96 -11.47 12.36
N GLY A 14 22.45 -10.25 12.13
CA GLY A 14 21.10 -10.03 11.58
C GLY A 14 20.95 -10.60 10.16
N LYS A 15 21.94 -10.38 9.29
CA LYS A 15 21.95 -10.93 7.94
C LYS A 15 21.99 -12.46 7.96
N LEU A 16 22.88 -13.05 8.76
CA LEU A 16 23.00 -14.50 8.88
C LEU A 16 21.72 -15.13 9.45
N GLY A 17 21.05 -14.45 10.38
CA GLY A 17 19.73 -14.84 10.88
C GLY A 17 18.69 -14.88 9.76
N GLY A 18 18.54 -13.78 9.01
CA GLY A 18 17.59 -13.70 7.90
C GLY A 18 17.87 -14.72 6.79
N GLU A 19 19.14 -14.98 6.47
CA GLU A 19 19.55 -15.99 5.49
C GLU A 19 19.25 -17.42 5.94
N LYS A 20 19.24 -17.70 7.25
CA LYS A 20 18.79 -18.99 7.78
C LYS A 20 17.27 -19.10 7.71
N THR A 21 16.56 -18.10 8.23
CA THR A 21 15.09 -18.08 8.26
C THR A 21 14.50 -18.20 6.84
N SER A 22 15.05 -17.48 5.86
CA SER A 22 14.60 -17.56 4.46
C SER A 22 14.86 -18.90 3.75
N LYS A 23 15.74 -19.74 4.30
CA LYS A 23 15.97 -21.11 3.81
C LYS A 23 15.07 -22.14 4.50
N GLU A 24 14.68 -21.85 5.73
CA GLU A 24 13.83 -22.73 6.54
C GLU A 24 12.35 -22.55 6.25
N PHE A 25 11.92 -21.34 5.91
CA PHE A 25 10.53 -20.99 5.73
C PHE A 25 10.21 -20.59 4.30
N ASP A 26 9.02 -20.99 3.86
CA ASP A 26 8.50 -20.75 2.53
C ASP A 26 7.59 -19.51 2.48
N LYS A 27 7.06 -19.23 1.29
CA LYS A 27 6.20 -18.06 1.08
C LYS A 27 4.96 -18.09 1.97
N ASP A 28 4.36 -19.26 2.19
CA ASP A 28 3.10 -19.38 2.93
C ASP A 28 3.32 -19.04 4.41
N HIS A 29 4.46 -19.44 4.99
CA HIS A 29 4.84 -19.04 6.35
C HIS A 29 4.90 -17.51 6.54
N TYR A 30 5.53 -16.79 5.61
CA TYR A 30 5.60 -15.32 5.70
C TYR A 30 4.25 -14.66 5.47
N GLN A 31 3.39 -15.24 4.63
CA GLN A 31 2.02 -14.77 4.45
C GLN A 31 1.19 -14.95 5.70
N GLU A 32 1.34 -16.08 6.40
CA GLU A 32 0.66 -16.34 7.67
C GLU A 32 1.08 -15.35 8.75
N ILE A 33 2.39 -15.14 8.94
CA ILE A 33 2.90 -14.13 9.89
C ILE A 33 2.37 -12.73 9.55
N GLY A 34 2.36 -12.37 8.25
CA GLY A 34 1.82 -11.09 7.81
C GLY A 34 0.32 -10.94 8.12
N ARG A 35 -0.46 -12.02 7.92
CA ARG A 35 -1.88 -12.07 8.24
C ARG A 35 -2.10 -11.91 9.75
N GLU A 36 -1.42 -12.71 10.58
CA GLU A 36 -1.55 -12.64 12.04
C GLU A 36 -1.18 -11.25 12.58
N GLY A 37 -0.11 -10.64 12.07
CA GLY A 37 0.27 -9.27 12.43
C GLY A 37 -0.79 -8.23 12.05
N GLY A 38 -1.40 -8.39 10.87
CA GLY A 38 -2.50 -7.57 10.39
C GLY A 38 -3.76 -7.72 11.24
N GLU A 39 -4.16 -8.95 11.56
CA GLU A 39 -5.33 -9.26 12.40
C GLU A 39 -5.16 -8.72 13.81
N LYS A 40 -3.98 -8.88 14.41
CA LYS A 40 -3.66 -8.31 15.71
C LYS A 40 -3.78 -6.79 15.69
N THR A 41 -3.18 -6.14 14.68
CA THR A 41 -3.27 -4.68 14.52
C THR A 41 -4.72 -4.24 14.36
N ALA A 42 -5.51 -4.93 13.54
CA ALA A 42 -6.92 -4.61 13.34
C ALA A 42 -7.77 -4.81 14.61
N SER A 43 -7.42 -5.79 15.45
CA SER A 43 -8.10 -6.02 16.73
C SER A 43 -7.72 -5.00 17.82
N GLU A 44 -6.49 -4.47 17.79
CA GLU A 44 -5.99 -3.52 18.79
C GLU A 44 -6.23 -2.06 18.41
N LYS A 45 -6.37 -1.76 17.11
CA LYS A 45 -6.43 -0.40 16.58
C LYS A 45 -7.83 -0.06 16.05
N GLY A 46 -8.32 1.10 16.45
CA GLY A 46 -9.59 1.64 15.99
C GLY A 46 -9.48 2.40 14.66
N LYS A 47 -10.62 2.93 14.21
CA LYS A 47 -10.75 3.71 12.96
C LYS A 47 -9.74 4.85 12.84
N GLU A 48 -9.49 5.59 13.93
CA GLU A 48 -8.59 6.75 13.96
C GLU A 48 -7.15 6.39 13.55
N PHE A 49 -6.68 5.19 13.92
CA PHE A 49 -5.34 4.72 13.53
C PHE A 49 -5.21 4.58 12.01
N TYR A 50 -6.23 4.00 11.35
CA TYR A 50 -6.23 3.84 9.90
C TYR A 50 -6.41 5.17 9.15
N GLU A 51 -7.18 6.10 9.73
CA GLU A 51 -7.31 7.46 9.19
C GLU A 51 -5.99 8.23 9.28
N GLU A 52 -5.26 8.12 10.40
CA GLU A 52 -3.96 8.76 10.59
C GLU A 52 -2.91 8.22 9.61
N ILE A 53 -2.73 6.91 9.52
CA ILE A 53 -1.74 6.33 8.59
C ILE A 53 -2.09 6.61 7.13
N GLY A 54 -3.39 6.65 6.79
CA GLY A 54 -3.86 6.99 5.45
C GLY A 54 -3.57 8.46 5.12
N LYS A 55 -3.79 9.36 6.08
CA LYS A 55 -3.48 10.77 5.95
C LYS A 55 -1.97 10.99 5.78
N GLU A 56 -1.14 10.40 6.64
CA GLU A 56 0.31 10.54 6.58
C GLU A 56 0.88 10.01 5.24
N GLY A 57 0.41 8.85 4.78
CA GLY A 57 0.77 8.31 3.47
C GLY A 57 0.37 9.23 2.32
N GLY A 58 -0.82 9.82 2.40
CA GLY A 58 -1.30 10.80 1.43
C GLY A 58 -0.49 12.09 1.42
N GLU A 59 -0.20 12.67 2.59
CA GLU A 59 0.62 13.89 2.74
C GLU A 59 2.04 13.68 2.23
N LYS A 60 2.65 12.53 2.54
CA LYS A 60 3.97 12.18 2.03
C LYS A 60 3.97 12.07 0.50
N THR A 61 3.02 11.34 -0.07
CA THR A 61 2.87 11.20 -1.52
C THR A 61 2.63 12.56 -2.19
N ALA A 62 1.82 13.42 -1.60
CA ALA A 62 1.56 14.77 -2.10
C ALA A 62 2.78 15.69 -2.01
N SER A 63 3.66 15.48 -1.03
CA SER A 63 4.91 16.24 -0.91
C SER A 63 6.02 15.74 -1.84
N GLU A 64 6.05 14.44 -2.15
CA GLU A 64 7.10 13.83 -2.98
C GLU A 64 6.81 13.93 -4.48
N HIS A 65 5.54 14.06 -4.87
CA HIS A 65 5.11 14.02 -6.27
C HIS A 65 4.50 15.33 -6.75
N ASP A 66 4.75 15.63 -8.01
CA ASP A 66 4.25 16.82 -8.69
C ASP A 66 3.00 16.52 -9.52
N ARG A 67 2.51 17.55 -10.22
CA ARG A 67 1.31 17.47 -11.04
C ARG A 67 1.43 16.43 -12.15
N GLU A 68 2.59 16.31 -12.79
CA GLU A 68 2.81 15.37 -13.90
C GLU A 68 2.63 13.92 -13.44
N TYR A 69 3.09 13.59 -12.24
CA TYR A 69 2.85 12.28 -11.64
C TYR A 69 1.34 11.95 -11.51
N TYR A 70 0.54 12.89 -11.00
CA TYR A 70 -0.91 12.69 -10.85
C TYR A 70 -1.64 12.60 -12.20
N GLU A 71 -1.20 13.38 -13.19
CA GLU A 71 -1.72 13.30 -14.55
C GLU A 71 -1.40 11.94 -15.20
N GLU A 72 -0.19 11.41 -15.00
CA GLU A 72 0.22 10.12 -15.53
C GLU A 72 -0.59 8.97 -14.92
N ILE A 73 -0.73 8.91 -13.58
CA ILE A 73 -1.51 7.85 -12.93
C ILE A 73 -3.00 7.94 -13.29
N GLY A 74 -3.53 9.17 -13.44
CA GLY A 74 -4.90 9.40 -13.88
C GLY A 74 -5.12 8.88 -15.31
N LYS A 75 -4.18 9.18 -16.23
CA LYS A 75 -4.21 8.68 -17.60
C LYS A 75 -4.14 7.15 -17.65
N LYS A 76 -3.23 6.54 -16.90
CA LYS A 76 -3.09 5.07 -16.79
C LYS A 76 -4.39 4.42 -16.31
N GLY A 77 -5.03 4.98 -15.28
CA GLY A 77 -6.32 4.50 -14.78
C GLY A 77 -7.46 4.64 -15.80
N GLY A 78 -7.50 5.77 -16.51
CA GLY A 78 -8.46 6.01 -17.59
C GLY A 78 -8.29 5.04 -18.75
N ASP A 79 -7.06 4.83 -19.21
CA ASP A 79 -6.74 3.90 -20.31
C ASP A 79 -7.06 2.44 -19.94
N ALA A 80 -6.79 2.02 -18.70
CA ALA A 80 -7.17 0.70 -18.21
C ALA A 80 -8.69 0.51 -18.20
N THR A 81 -9.41 1.51 -17.70
CA THR A 81 -10.88 1.50 -17.68
C THR A 81 -11.45 1.44 -19.10
N ALA A 82 -10.92 2.25 -20.02
CA ALA A 82 -11.38 2.29 -21.41
C ALA A 82 -11.15 0.98 -22.17
N LYS A 83 -10.10 0.23 -21.82
CA LYS A 83 -9.83 -1.10 -22.40
C LYS A 83 -10.77 -2.18 -21.86
N GLU A 84 -11.17 -2.08 -20.60
CA GLU A 84 -11.98 -3.11 -19.93
C GLU A 84 -13.49 -2.86 -20.08
N LYS A 85 -13.91 -1.60 -20.16
CA LYS A 85 -15.32 -1.21 -20.04
C LYS A 85 -15.94 -0.82 -21.38
N GLY A 86 -17.17 -1.29 -21.59
CA GLY A 86 -17.98 -0.95 -22.76
C GLY A 86 -18.85 0.30 -22.57
N LYS A 87 -19.65 0.61 -23.59
CA LYS A 87 -20.52 1.80 -23.65
C LYS A 87 -21.44 1.96 -22.43
N GLU A 88 -22.02 0.87 -21.93
CA GLU A 88 -22.95 0.89 -20.80
C GLU A 88 -22.31 1.41 -19.50
N PHE A 89 -21.01 1.16 -19.30
CA PHE A 89 -20.28 1.68 -18.15
C PHE A 89 -20.20 3.21 -18.18
N TYR A 90 -19.90 3.79 -19.35
CA TYR A 90 -19.82 5.24 -19.52
C TYR A 90 -21.19 5.93 -19.42
N GLU A 91 -22.24 5.25 -19.87
CA GLU A 91 -23.62 5.71 -19.69
C GLU A 91 -24.04 5.72 -18.22
N ASP A 92 -23.69 4.67 -17.46
CA ASP A 92 -24.01 4.57 -16.03
C ASP A 92 -23.27 5.63 -15.19
N ILE A 93 -21.97 5.81 -15.41
CA ILE A 93 -21.20 6.87 -14.69
C ILE A 93 -21.69 8.27 -15.07
N GLY A 94 -22.07 8.49 -16.34
CA GLY A 94 -22.63 9.76 -16.80
C GLY A 94 -23.97 10.07 -16.11
N ARG A 95 -24.85 9.07 -16.02
CA ARG A 95 -26.12 9.18 -15.29
C ARG A 95 -25.88 9.47 -13.79
N LYS A 96 -25.01 8.70 -13.13
CA LYS A 96 -24.66 8.91 -11.71
C LYS A 96 -24.06 10.30 -11.44
N GLY A 97 -23.22 10.79 -12.35
CA GLY A 97 -22.66 12.15 -12.28
C GLY A 97 -23.72 13.23 -12.44
N GLY A 98 -24.70 13.03 -13.33
CA GLY A 98 -25.82 13.95 -13.52
C GLY A 98 -26.80 13.97 -12.34
N GLU A 99 -27.12 12.81 -11.78
CA GLU A 99 -28.00 12.68 -10.61
C GLU A 99 -27.40 13.35 -9.36
N GLY A 100 -26.07 13.34 -9.21
CA GLY A 100 -25.37 14.04 -8.13
C GLY A 100 -25.53 15.56 -8.16
N ASN A 101 -25.60 16.16 -9.35
CA ASN A 101 -25.84 17.60 -9.51
C ASN A 101 -27.29 17.99 -9.24
N SER A 102 -28.24 17.13 -9.62
CA SER A 102 -29.68 17.39 -9.45
C SER A 102 -30.15 17.47 -7.98
N LYS A 103 -29.33 17.01 -7.02
CA LYS A 103 -29.64 17.05 -5.58
C LYS A 103 -29.35 18.40 -4.91
N TYR A 104 -28.70 19.34 -5.60
CA TYR A 104 -28.38 20.67 -5.08
C TYR A 104 -29.22 21.80 -5.70
N GLU A 105 -30.21 21.49 -6.54
CA GLU A 105 -31.11 22.47 -7.19
C GLU A 105 -32.55 22.48 -6.60
N LYS A 106 -32.74 22.25 -5.30
CA LYS A 106 -34.09 22.30 -4.70
C LYS A 106 -34.16 23.07 -3.39
#